data_AF-A0A1G2Q5D8-F1
#
_entry.id   AF-A0A1G2Q5D8-F1
#
_cell.length_a   1.000
_cell.length_b   1.000
_cell.length_c   1.000
_cell.angle_alpha   90.00
_cell.angle_beta   90.00
_cell.angle_gamma   90.00
#
_symmetry.space_group_name_H-M   'P 1'
#
loop_
_entity.id
_entity.type
_entity.pdbx_description
1 polymer ?
#
loop_
_entity_poly.entity_id
_entity_poly.type
_entity_poly.pdbx_seq_one_letter_code
_entity_poly.pdbx_strand_id
1 'polypeptide(L)'
;MGYAVLAGTLSQPKILTVGCLETSSKLVHGQRLVALSSGVQKILRQYKPTIIAIEKLYFSKNVKTALQVAEARGAIMLELTQGKCPIVELSPQAVKLAATGVGNADKLMVQKMLKLIFKLKQVPKPDDAADALAVALCGLSQIK
;
A
#
# COMPACT_ATOMS: atom_id res chain seq x y z
N MET A 1 3.59 1.63 8.14
CA MET A 1 3.03 1.89 6.80
C MET A 1 3.32 0.68 5.93
N GLY A 2 2.31 -0.06 5.52
CA GLY A 2 2.48 -1.19 4.61
C GLY A 2 2.96 -0.77 3.23
N TYR A 3 3.74 -1.62 2.58
CA TYR A 3 4.10 -1.47 1.17
C TYR A 3 4.20 -2.85 0.51
N ALA A 4 3.91 -2.90 -0.78
CA ALA A 4 4.14 -4.07 -1.61
C ALA A 4 4.58 -3.63 -3.00
N VAL A 5 5.45 -4.41 -3.62
CA VAL A 5 5.87 -4.23 -5.01
C VAL A 5 5.56 -5.51 -5.76
N LEU A 6 4.79 -5.36 -6.82
CA LEU A 6 4.45 -6.46 -7.71
C LEU A 6 5.08 -6.25 -9.08
N ALA A 7 5.30 -7.35 -9.79
CA ALA A 7 5.68 -7.38 -11.19
C ALA A 7 4.76 -8.32 -11.97
N GLY A 8 4.66 -8.10 -13.28
CA GLY A 8 3.83 -8.90 -14.17
C GLY A 8 2.48 -8.25 -14.46
N THR A 9 1.51 -9.09 -14.82
CA THR A 9 0.15 -8.68 -15.23
C THR A 9 -0.85 -9.11 -14.17
N LEU A 10 -2.11 -8.69 -14.33
CA LEU A 10 -3.20 -9.15 -13.47
C LEU A 10 -3.41 -10.68 -13.51
N SER A 11 -3.12 -11.33 -14.65
CA SER A 11 -3.25 -12.79 -14.80
C SER A 11 -2.07 -13.57 -14.21
N GLN A 12 -0.89 -12.95 -14.11
CA GLN A 12 0.31 -13.56 -13.53
C GLN A 12 1.06 -12.58 -12.62
N PRO A 13 0.45 -12.18 -11.49
CA PRO A 13 1.07 -11.23 -10.58
C PRO A 13 2.15 -11.92 -9.75
N LYS A 14 3.34 -11.31 -9.66
CA LYS A 14 4.48 -11.80 -8.88
C LYS A 14 4.85 -10.80 -7.79
N ILE A 15 5.01 -11.27 -6.56
CA ILE A 15 5.52 -10.46 -5.45
C ILE A 15 7.03 -10.29 -5.63
N LEU A 16 7.50 -9.04 -5.71
CA LEU A 16 8.91 -8.71 -5.58
C LEU A 16 9.28 -8.46 -4.11
N THR A 17 8.43 -7.71 -3.40
CA THR A 17 8.56 -7.49 -1.96
C THR A 17 7.22 -7.13 -1.33
N VAL A 18 7.07 -7.43 -0.05
CA VAL A 18 5.95 -7.01 0.80
C VAL A 18 6.47 -6.78 2.20
N GLY A 19 6.07 -5.69 2.84
CA GLY A 19 6.55 -5.36 4.17
C GLY A 19 5.87 -4.15 4.79
N CYS A 20 6.42 -3.70 5.91
CA CYS A 20 5.96 -2.50 6.61
C CYS A 20 7.16 -1.61 6.94
N LEU A 21 7.04 -0.31 6.65
CA LEU A 21 7.93 0.71 7.18
C LEU A 21 7.45 1.07 8.59
N GLU A 22 8.23 0.69 9.58
CA GLU A 22 7.98 0.97 10.99
C GLU A 22 8.83 2.15 11.45
N THR A 23 8.26 2.98 12.33
CA THR A 23 8.96 4.11 12.96
C THR A 23 8.88 3.95 14.46
N SER A 24 9.98 4.26 15.16
CA SER A 24 9.99 4.17 16.62
C SER A 24 9.05 5.21 17.23
N SER A 25 8.27 4.80 18.22
CA SER A 25 7.42 5.68 19.03
C SER A 25 8.21 6.66 19.89
N LYS A 26 9.52 6.44 20.07
CA LYS A 26 10.43 7.34 20.79
C LYS A 26 10.83 8.58 19.99
N LEU A 27 10.62 8.56 18.67
CA LEU A 27 10.95 9.68 17.79
C LEU A 27 9.82 10.71 17.80
N VAL A 28 10.19 12.00 17.73
CA VAL A 28 9.20 13.07 17.52
C VAL A 28 8.57 12.95 16.15
N HIS A 29 7.35 13.48 15.98
CA HIS A 29 6.54 13.27 14.77
C HIS A 29 7.31 13.57 13.47
N GLY A 30 7.98 14.73 13.38
CA GLY A 30 8.76 15.10 12.19
C GLY A 30 9.88 14.10 11.85
N GLN A 31 10.57 13.53 12.85
CA GLN A 31 11.59 12.51 12.61
C GLN A 31 10.99 11.20 12.08
N ARG A 32 9.77 10.86 12.52
CA ARG A 32 9.02 9.72 11.98
C ARG A 32 8.65 9.95 10.51
N LEU A 33 8.25 11.18 10.14
CA LEU A 33 7.99 11.55 8.75
C LEU A 33 9.24 11.40 7.88
N VAL A 34 10.40 11.89 8.35
CA VAL A 34 11.69 11.74 7.65
C VAL A 34 12.05 10.26 7.44
N ALA A 35 11.85 9.43 8.47
CA ALA A 35 12.11 7.99 8.37
C ALA A 35 11.19 7.31 7.34
N LEU A 36 9.90 7.66 7.30
CA LEU A 36 8.95 7.17 6.31
C LEU A 36 9.33 7.60 4.89
N SER A 37 9.58 8.90 4.67
CA SER A 37 9.98 9.45 3.37
C SER A 37 11.27 8.76 2.86
N SER A 38 12.28 8.64 3.72
CA SER A 38 13.53 7.95 3.37
C SER A 38 13.31 6.48 3.01
N GLY A 39 12.42 5.78 3.72
CA GLY A 39 12.07 4.40 3.42
C GLY A 39 11.37 4.25 2.07
N VAL A 40 10.40 5.13 1.77
CA VAL A 40 9.71 5.19 0.48
C VAL A 40 10.70 5.47 -0.66
N GLN A 41 11.57 6.46 -0.47
CA GLN A 41 12.59 6.82 -1.46
C GLN A 41 13.51 5.63 -1.81
N LYS A 42 13.92 4.84 -0.81
CA LYS A 42 14.71 3.62 -1.02
C LYS A 42 13.95 2.60 -1.87
N ILE A 43 12.67 2.36 -1.56
CA ILE A 43 11.82 1.43 -2.33
C ILE A 43 11.69 1.90 -3.78
N LEU A 44 11.40 3.19 -4.01
CA LEU A 44 11.27 3.74 -5.36
C LEU A 44 12.57 3.61 -6.17
N ARG A 45 13.72 3.90 -5.55
CA ARG A 45 15.04 3.77 -6.20
C ARG A 45 15.40 2.32 -6.52
N GLN A 46 15.07 1.40 -5.61
CA GLN A 46 15.38 -0.02 -5.77
C GLN A 46 14.53 -0.68 -6.85
N TYR A 47 13.21 -0.44 -6.83
CA TYR A 47 12.27 -1.19 -7.67
C TYR A 47 11.80 -0.46 -8.93
N LYS A 48 11.93 0.88 -8.98
CA LYS A 48 11.57 1.71 -10.14
C LYS A 48 10.19 1.35 -10.73
N PRO A 49 9.11 1.45 -9.93
CA PRO A 49 7.79 1.06 -10.39
C PRO A 49 7.32 1.90 -11.58
N THR A 50 6.54 1.30 -12.48
CA THR A 50 5.90 1.98 -13.62
C THR A 50 4.59 2.65 -13.25
N ILE A 51 3.99 2.24 -12.13
CA ILE A 51 2.78 2.81 -11.55
C ILE A 51 2.85 2.69 -10.03
N ILE A 52 2.27 3.65 -9.33
CA ILE A 52 2.12 3.63 -7.87
C ILE A 52 0.62 3.61 -7.56
N ALA A 53 0.20 2.65 -6.74
CA ALA A 53 -1.16 2.58 -6.24
C ALA A 53 -1.21 2.95 -4.76
N ILE A 54 -2.14 3.82 -4.40
CA ILE A 54 -2.39 4.21 -3.00
C ILE A 54 -3.89 4.11 -2.69
N GLU A 55 -4.22 3.77 -1.46
CA GLU A 55 -5.61 3.77 -1.00
C GLU A 55 -6.09 5.19 -0.67
N LYS A 56 -7.33 5.51 -1.05
CA LYS A 56 -8.01 6.75 -0.64
C LYS A 56 -8.33 6.70 0.84
N LEU A 57 -7.81 7.67 1.59
CA LEU A 57 -8.19 7.87 2.99
C LEU A 57 -9.60 8.47 3.10
N TYR A 58 -10.45 7.83 3.92
CA TYR A 58 -11.72 8.37 4.37
C TYR A 58 -11.65 8.60 5.88
N PHE A 59 -11.84 9.85 6.33
CA PHE A 59 -11.87 10.19 7.75
C PHE A 59 -13.31 10.35 8.21
N SER A 60 -13.70 9.69 9.30
CA SER A 60 -15.07 9.77 9.82
C SER A 60 -15.21 10.33 11.23
N LYS A 61 -14.24 10.15 12.16
CA LYS A 61 -14.47 10.55 13.58
C LYS A 61 -13.28 11.08 14.41
N ASN A 62 -12.01 10.74 14.13
CA ASN A 62 -10.89 11.08 15.01
C ASN A 62 -9.92 12.11 14.42
N VAL A 63 -10.15 13.40 14.71
CA VAL A 63 -9.41 14.54 14.11
C VAL A 63 -7.91 14.54 14.45
N LYS A 64 -7.52 14.24 15.69
CA LYS A 64 -6.10 14.28 16.13
C LYS A 64 -5.23 13.25 15.41
N THR A 65 -5.71 12.01 15.31
CA THR A 65 -4.97 10.95 14.59
C THR A 65 -5.08 11.14 13.08
N ALA A 66 -6.19 11.69 12.60
CA ALA A 66 -6.35 12.02 11.18
C ALA A 66 -5.29 13.02 10.70
N LEU A 67 -4.95 14.05 11.51
CA LEU A 67 -3.93 15.03 11.13
C LEU A 67 -2.55 14.39 10.96
N GLN A 68 -2.10 13.58 11.94
CA GLN A 68 -0.81 12.88 11.85
C GLN A 68 -0.73 11.91 10.67
N VAL A 69 -1.84 11.24 10.35
CA VAL A 69 -1.93 10.36 9.17
C VAL A 69 -1.90 11.18 7.89
N ALA A 70 -2.57 12.34 7.86
CA ALA A 70 -2.55 13.25 6.71
C ALA A 70 -1.14 13.83 6.46
N GLU A 71 -0.42 14.23 7.52
CA GLU A 71 0.97 14.68 7.45
C GLU A 71 1.88 13.58 6.88
N ALA A 72 1.75 12.35 7.38
CA ALA A 72 2.47 11.19 6.84
C ALA A 72 2.15 10.94 5.37
N ARG A 73 0.87 10.95 4.99
CA ARG A 73 0.45 10.80 3.59
C ARG A 73 1.00 11.93 2.72
N GLY A 74 0.99 13.18 3.19
CA GLY A 74 1.55 14.33 2.47
C GLY A 74 3.04 14.16 2.19
N ALA A 75 3.82 13.76 3.21
CA ALA A 75 5.24 13.48 3.06
C ALA A 75 5.50 12.35 2.06
N ILE A 76 4.70 11.28 2.11
CA ILE A 76 4.82 10.15 1.17
C ILE A 76 4.44 10.59 -0.26
N MET A 77 3.32 11.30 -0.43
CA MET A 77 2.86 11.78 -1.73
C MET A 77 3.89 12.67 -2.41
N LEU A 78 4.60 13.51 -1.64
CA LEU A 78 5.70 14.30 -2.16
C LEU A 78 6.79 13.41 -2.78
N GLU A 79 7.28 12.40 -2.05
CA GLU A 79 8.31 11.46 -2.54
C GLU A 79 7.83 10.68 -3.77
N LEU A 80 6.60 10.16 -3.75
CA LEU A 80 6.03 9.40 -4.86
C LEU A 80 5.95 10.27 -6.13
N THR A 81 5.54 11.53 -5.99
CA THR A 81 5.39 12.47 -7.12
C THR A 81 6.75 12.92 -7.68
N GLN A 82 7.75 13.15 -6.81
CA GLN A 82 9.11 13.44 -7.23
C GLN A 82 9.74 12.30 -8.04
N GLY A 83 9.30 11.05 -7.81
CA GLY A 83 9.67 9.89 -8.59
C GLY A 83 9.16 9.88 -10.04
N LYS A 84 8.33 10.85 -10.45
CA LYS A 84 7.73 10.98 -11.80
C LYS A 84 6.98 9.72 -12.27
N CYS A 85 6.50 8.92 -11.34
CA CYS A 85 5.74 7.71 -11.60
C CYS A 85 4.23 8.03 -11.51
N PRO A 86 3.39 7.59 -12.45
CA PRO A 86 1.94 7.76 -12.36
C PRO A 86 1.38 7.19 -11.06
N ILE A 87 0.58 7.99 -10.34
CA ILE A 87 -0.08 7.59 -9.10
C ILE A 87 -1.57 7.38 -9.36
N VAL A 88 -2.11 6.26 -8.88
CA VAL A 88 -3.54 5.95 -8.91
C VAL A 88 -4.07 5.81 -7.49
N GLU A 89 -5.16 6.52 -7.22
CA GLU A 89 -5.86 6.44 -5.94
C GLU A 89 -7.07 5.49 -6.02
N LEU A 90 -7.07 4.48 -5.16
CA LEU A 90 -8.04 3.39 -5.16
C LEU A 90 -9.00 3.51 -3.99
N SER A 91 -10.29 3.27 -4.22
CA SER A 91 -11.26 3.19 -3.12
C SER A 91 -11.14 1.83 -2.40
N PRO A 92 -11.48 1.75 -1.10
CA PRO A 92 -11.52 0.48 -0.38
C PRO A 92 -12.39 -0.58 -1.08
N GLN A 93 -13.49 -0.15 -1.70
CA GLN A 93 -14.37 -1.04 -2.47
C GLN A 93 -13.67 -1.58 -3.73
N ALA A 94 -12.90 -0.75 -4.44
CA ALA A 94 -12.15 -1.19 -5.62
C ALA A 94 -11.06 -2.21 -5.24
N VAL A 95 -10.37 -1.98 -4.12
CA VAL A 95 -9.35 -2.92 -3.59
C VAL A 95 -9.98 -4.26 -3.26
N LYS A 96 -11.12 -4.26 -2.54
CA LYS A 96 -11.87 -5.47 -2.21
C LYS A 96 -12.33 -6.20 -3.47
N LEU A 97 -12.94 -5.48 -4.41
CA LEU A 97 -13.42 -6.04 -5.68
C LEU A 97 -12.28 -6.69 -6.47
N ALA A 98 -11.12 -6.05 -6.57
CA ALA A 98 -9.98 -6.60 -7.28
C ALA A 98 -9.39 -7.85 -6.62
N ALA A 99 -9.39 -7.92 -5.28
CA ALA A 99 -8.86 -9.07 -4.56
C ALA A 99 -9.84 -10.26 -4.50
N THR A 100 -11.14 -10.02 -4.41
CA THR A 100 -12.13 -11.06 -4.09
C THR A 100 -13.21 -11.27 -5.15
N GLY A 101 -13.34 -10.37 -6.12
CA GLY A 101 -14.50 -10.30 -7.02
C GLY A 101 -15.75 -9.67 -6.39
N VAL A 102 -15.68 -9.25 -5.12
CA VAL A 102 -16.82 -8.73 -4.36
C VAL A 102 -16.45 -7.45 -3.61
N GLY A 103 -17.07 -6.31 -3.98
CA GLY A 103 -16.70 -4.98 -3.45
C GLY A 103 -16.98 -4.76 -1.95
N ASN A 104 -17.91 -5.50 -1.36
CA ASN A 104 -18.24 -5.42 0.07
C ASN A 104 -17.59 -6.55 0.91
N ALA A 105 -16.61 -7.27 0.36
CA ALA A 105 -15.91 -8.34 1.07
C ALA A 105 -15.32 -7.89 2.42
N ASP A 106 -15.27 -8.83 3.37
CA ASP A 106 -14.61 -8.63 4.65
C ASP A 106 -13.09 -8.75 4.55
N LYS A 107 -12.38 -8.32 5.59
CA LYS A 107 -10.90 -8.31 5.62
C LYS A 107 -10.31 -9.73 5.55
N LEU A 108 -10.97 -10.71 6.17
CA LEU A 108 -10.50 -12.09 6.20
C LEU A 108 -10.59 -12.75 4.81
N MET A 109 -11.64 -12.44 4.05
CA MET A 109 -11.82 -12.88 2.68
C MET A 109 -10.73 -12.31 1.78
N VAL A 110 -10.43 -11.01 1.87
CA VAL A 110 -9.32 -10.39 1.14
C VAL A 110 -8.01 -11.12 1.43
N GLN A 111 -7.67 -11.33 2.71
CA GLN A 111 -6.45 -12.03 3.11
C GLN A 111 -6.39 -13.47 2.60
N LYS A 112 -7.50 -14.22 2.64
CA LYS A 112 -7.59 -15.58 2.07
C LYS A 112 -7.33 -15.58 0.57
N MET A 113 -7.94 -14.63 -0.16
CA MET A 113 -7.76 -14.53 -1.60
C MET A 113 -6.33 -14.18 -1.99
N LEU A 114 -5.67 -13.27 -1.25
CA LEU A 114 -4.25 -12.98 -1.46
C LEU A 114 -3.37 -14.21 -1.31
N LYS A 115 -3.64 -15.07 -0.31
CA LYS A 115 -2.90 -16.34 -0.18
C LYS A 115 -3.08 -17.25 -1.39
N LEU A 116 -4.30 -17.34 -1.93
CA LEU A 116 -4.60 -18.18 -3.10
C LEU A 116 -3.92 -17.63 -4.37
N ILE A 117 -4.09 -16.33 -4.64
CA ILE A 117 -3.54 -15.65 -5.82
C ILE A 117 -2.02 -15.77 -5.86
N PHE A 118 -1.35 -15.50 -4.73
CA PHE A 118 0.10 -15.50 -4.64
C PHE A 118 0.70 -16.81 -4.12
N LYS A 119 -0.12 -17.86 -3.93
CA LYS A 119 0.27 -19.18 -3.41
C LYS A 119 1.08 -19.10 -2.10
N LEU A 120 0.68 -18.22 -1.19
CA LEU A 120 1.39 -17.96 0.06
C LEU A 120 1.05 -19.02 1.12
N LYS A 121 2.08 -19.51 1.82
CA LYS A 121 1.89 -20.40 2.99
C LYS A 121 1.08 -19.70 4.09
N GLN A 122 1.35 -18.41 4.31
CA GLN A 122 0.70 -17.56 5.31
C GLN A 122 0.44 -16.15 4.76
N VAL A 123 -0.54 -15.45 5.34
CA VAL A 123 -0.79 -14.04 5.03
C VAL A 123 0.42 -13.21 5.48
N PRO A 124 0.88 -12.22 4.71
CA PRO A 124 1.91 -11.28 5.16
C PRO A 124 1.48 -10.59 6.45
N LYS A 125 2.43 -10.44 7.38
CA LYS A 125 2.25 -9.67 8.62
C LYS A 125 3.25 -8.53 8.64
N PRO A 126 2.93 -7.38 9.27
CA PRO A 126 1.67 -7.04 9.94
C PRO A 126 0.51 -6.86 8.95
N ASP A 127 -0.71 -6.66 9.46
CA ASP A 127 -1.92 -6.45 8.66
C ASP A 127 -1.75 -5.39 7.56
N ASP A 128 -1.02 -4.31 7.86
CA ASP A 128 -0.70 -3.26 6.89
C ASP A 128 0.00 -3.81 5.63
N ALA A 129 0.83 -4.83 5.78
CA ALA A 129 1.55 -5.46 4.67
C ALA A 129 0.60 -6.26 3.77
N ALA A 130 -0.40 -6.93 4.35
CA ALA A 130 -1.45 -7.61 3.60
C ALA A 130 -2.37 -6.61 2.89
N ASP A 131 -2.72 -5.51 3.56
CA ASP A 131 -3.54 -4.44 3.00
C ASP A 131 -2.79 -3.76 1.83
N ALA A 132 -1.48 -3.51 1.97
CA ALA A 132 -0.65 -2.99 0.88
C ALA A 132 -0.53 -3.96 -0.31
N LEU A 133 -0.48 -5.27 -0.06
CA LEU A 133 -0.48 -6.27 -1.12
C LEU A 133 -1.81 -6.27 -1.90
N ALA A 134 -2.95 -6.08 -1.22
CA ALA A 134 -4.24 -5.92 -1.89
C ALA A 134 -4.30 -4.65 -2.74
N VAL A 135 -3.79 -3.52 -2.22
CA VAL A 135 -3.71 -2.26 -2.96
C VAL A 135 -2.83 -2.40 -4.20
N ALA A 136 -1.67 -3.05 -4.08
CA ALA A 136 -0.79 -3.28 -5.22
C ALA A 136 -1.43 -4.19 -6.29
N LEU A 137 -2.14 -5.25 -5.88
CA LEU A 137 -2.88 -6.12 -6.80
C LEU A 137 -3.97 -5.34 -7.54
N CYS A 138 -4.71 -4.49 -6.84
CA CYS A 138 -5.70 -3.61 -7.46
C CYS A 138 -5.04 -2.59 -8.41
N GLY A 139 -3.86 -2.08 -8.05
CA GLY A 139 -3.06 -1.22 -8.93
C GLY A 139 -2.66 -1.89 -10.24
N LEU A 140 -2.33 -3.18 -10.23
CA LEU A 140 -2.01 -3.93 -11.45
C LEU A 140 -3.19 -3.98 -12.44
N SER A 141 -4.45 -3.94 -11.97
CA SER A 141 -5.61 -3.90 -12.88
C SER A 141 -5.81 -2.55 -13.57
N GLN A 142 -5.07 -1.52 -13.14
CA GLN A 142 -5.13 -0.18 -13.73
C GLN A 142 -4.04 0.04 -14.78
N ILE A 143 -3.10 -0.91 -14.93
CA ILE A 143 -2.09 -0.88 -15.99
C ILE A 143 -2.79 -1.32 -17.29
N LYS A 144 -2.77 -0.44 -18.29
CA LYS A 144 -3.25 -0.72 -19.65
C LYS A 144 -2.23 -1.53 -20.45
#